data_AF-A0A7G8BES5-F1
#
_entry.id   AF-A0A7G8BES5-F1
#
_cell.length_a   1.000
_cell.length_b   1.000
_cell.length_c   1.000
_cell.angle_alpha   90.00
_cell.angle_beta   90.00
_cell.angle_gamma   90.00
#
_symmetry.space_group_name_H-M   'P 1'
#
loop_
_entity.id
_entity.type
_entity.pdbx_description
1 polymer ?
#
loop_
_entity_poly.entity_id
_entity_poly.type
_entity_poly.pdbx_seq_one_letter_code
_entity_poly.pdbx_strand_id
1 'polypeptide(L)'
;MKLRNRLTAFVVAPALIFIAAYVGCRRSETPAAGAPPDAAAQAREQAKQQAQAAAKKIDAAREELEQIPPPAKSHYMAIHTTESWNNPFLIVGGQNVTLRVISPDQTGSPALPSAMLKPAKARRQELELRLGDLPDALGALPSQDWPYGRVIAVEEDPAETRANRLQVRRNVETTMGVLNNLGVVVYEWPTTGTAR
;
A
#
# COMPACT_ATOMS: atom_id res chain seq x y z
N MET A 1 -7.73 43.82 -52.42
CA MET A 1 -9.11 43.72 -51.90
C MET A 1 -9.25 44.61 -50.67
N LYS A 2 -10.29 45.47 -50.70
CA LYS A 2 -10.89 46.40 -49.69
C LYS A 2 -10.42 46.31 -48.21
N LEU A 3 -9.93 47.40 -47.59
CA LEU A 3 -10.62 48.47 -46.78
C LEU A 3 -11.29 47.92 -45.49
N ARG A 4 -11.16 48.40 -44.23
CA ARG A 4 -10.94 49.71 -43.52
C ARG A 4 -10.66 49.42 -42.01
N ASN A 5 -9.75 50.09 -41.28
CA ASN A 5 -9.85 51.40 -40.57
C ASN A 5 -11.00 51.45 -39.52
N ARG A 6 -10.86 51.77 -38.22
CA ARG A 6 -10.24 52.92 -37.48
C ARG A 6 -9.98 52.50 -36.00
N LEU A 7 -8.99 52.93 -35.19
CA LEU A 7 -8.34 54.22 -34.81
C LEU A 7 -9.17 55.15 -33.89
N THR A 8 -8.78 55.21 -32.61
CA THR A 8 -8.83 56.33 -31.61
C THR A 8 -8.13 55.79 -30.33
N ALA A 9 -6.92 56.14 -29.87
CA ALA A 9 -6.28 57.43 -29.55
C ALA A 9 -7.09 58.16 -28.43
N PHE A 10 -6.61 58.58 -27.24
CA PHE A 10 -5.39 59.27 -26.75
C PHE A 10 -5.34 59.11 -25.19
N VAL A 11 -4.21 58.83 -24.50
CA VAL A 11 -3.29 59.79 -23.78
C VAL A 11 -3.85 60.24 -22.39
N VAL A 12 -3.16 60.31 -21.23
CA VAL A 12 -1.80 60.66 -20.77
C VAL A 12 -1.46 59.92 -19.45
N ALA A 13 -0.18 59.66 -19.20
CA ALA A 13 0.48 59.25 -17.93
C ALA A 13 0.59 60.43 -16.90
N PRO A 14 1.55 60.55 -15.94
CA PRO A 14 2.55 59.61 -15.35
C PRO A 14 2.80 59.78 -13.80
N ALA A 15 3.63 58.93 -13.18
CA ALA A 15 4.58 59.26 -12.07
C ALA A 15 5.33 57.97 -11.64
N LEU A 16 6.56 57.70 -12.12
CA LEU A 16 7.88 58.10 -11.58
C LEU A 16 8.33 57.38 -10.28
N ILE A 17 9.32 56.48 -10.48
CA ILE A 17 10.58 56.28 -9.72
C ILE A 17 10.48 55.75 -8.27
N PHE A 18 11.07 54.57 -7.99
CA PHE A 18 12.32 54.43 -7.22
C PHE A 18 12.81 52.97 -7.11
N ILE A 19 14.10 52.81 -7.38
CA ILE A 19 14.94 51.61 -7.26
C ILE A 19 15.21 51.33 -5.78
N ALA A 20 15.17 50.06 -5.35
CA ALA A 20 15.97 49.59 -4.21
C ALA A 20 16.23 48.09 -4.32
N ALA A 21 17.41 47.74 -4.84
CA ALA A 21 18.02 46.45 -4.62
C ALA A 21 18.46 46.38 -3.15
N TYR A 22 17.83 45.51 -2.36
CA TYR A 22 18.43 44.99 -1.15
C TYR A 22 18.69 43.50 -1.34
N VAL A 23 19.96 43.22 -1.65
CA VAL A 23 20.64 41.99 -1.30
C VAL A 23 20.56 41.88 0.22
N GLY A 24 19.51 41.22 0.71
CA GLY A 24 19.40 40.83 2.11
C GLY A 24 20.03 39.46 2.29
N CYS A 25 21.23 39.43 2.87
CA CYS A 25 21.79 38.23 3.48
C CYS A 25 20.79 37.66 4.48
N ARG A 26 20.01 36.65 4.06
CA ARG A 26 19.26 35.84 5.02
C ARG A 26 20.28 34.94 5.72
N ARG A 27 20.78 35.45 6.84
CA ARG A 27 21.38 34.63 7.90
C ARG A 27 20.38 33.52 8.19
N SER A 28 20.73 32.29 7.84
CA SER A 28 20.01 31.10 8.26
C SER A 28 20.16 31.01 9.78
N GLU A 29 19.17 31.51 10.51
CA GLU A 29 18.99 31.18 11.91
C GLU A 29 18.77 29.68 12.02
N THR A 30 19.78 29.02 12.56
CA THR A 30 19.71 27.69 13.14
C THR A 30 18.52 27.63 14.11
N PRO A 31 17.50 26.77 13.93
CA PRO A 31 16.51 26.58 14.97
C PRO A 31 17.03 25.51 15.93
N ALA A 32 17.57 25.96 17.06
CA ALA A 32 17.58 25.18 18.29
C ALA A 32 16.50 25.74 19.22
N ALA A 33 15.68 24.82 19.75
CA ALA A 33 14.71 24.97 20.83
C ALA A 33 13.31 25.53 20.49
N GLY A 34 12.31 24.63 20.58
CA GLY A 34 10.90 24.96 20.84
C GLY A 34 10.03 25.19 19.61
N ALA A 35 9.35 24.16 19.12
CA ALA A 35 8.21 24.36 18.24
C ALA A 35 7.13 25.20 18.95
N PRO A 36 6.46 26.16 18.29
CA PRO A 36 5.39 26.96 18.88
C PRO A 36 4.28 26.05 19.47
N PRO A 37 3.65 26.43 20.59
CA PRO A 37 2.59 25.63 21.24
C PRO A 37 1.45 25.25 20.28
N ASP A 38 1.13 26.12 19.32
CA ASP A 38 0.12 25.87 18.30
C ASP A 38 0.54 24.82 17.27
N ALA A 39 1.82 24.75 16.91
CA ALA A 39 2.34 23.73 15.99
C ALA A 39 2.33 22.34 16.62
N ALA A 40 2.66 22.24 17.91
CA ALA A 40 2.57 20.98 18.65
C ALA A 40 1.12 20.51 18.84
N ALA A 41 0.18 21.43 19.07
CA ALA A 41 -1.26 21.13 19.14
C ALA A 41 -1.80 20.64 17.79
N GLN A 42 -1.43 21.31 16.70
CA GLN A 42 -1.80 20.91 15.33
C GLN A 42 -1.23 19.54 14.97
N ALA A 43 0.03 19.26 15.29
CA ALA A 43 0.65 17.95 15.02
C ALA A 43 -0.05 16.81 15.78
N ARG A 44 -0.46 17.05 17.03
CA ARG A 44 -1.22 16.05 17.82
C ARG A 44 -2.60 15.80 17.21
N GLU A 45 -3.29 16.85 16.77
CA GLU A 45 -4.60 16.71 16.15
C GLU A 45 -4.50 15.96 14.80
N GLN A 46 -3.50 16.29 13.98
CA GLN A 46 -3.21 15.56 12.75
C GLN A 46 -2.90 14.09 13.02
N ALA A 47 -2.09 13.78 14.03
CA ALA A 47 -1.78 12.39 14.41
C ALA A 47 -3.04 11.63 14.86
N LYS A 48 -3.94 12.26 15.61
CA LYS A 48 -5.23 11.66 15.99
C LYS A 48 -6.10 11.39 14.77
N GLN A 49 -6.21 12.34 13.85
CA GLN A 49 -7.00 12.20 12.63
C GLN A 49 -6.45 11.08 11.74
N GLN A 50 -5.12 11.00 11.59
CA GLN A 50 -4.46 9.91 10.87
C GLN A 50 -4.72 8.55 11.51
N ALA A 51 -4.63 8.46 12.84
CA ALA A 51 -4.93 7.22 13.57
C ALA A 51 -6.40 6.79 13.41
N GLN A 52 -7.34 7.72 13.47
CA GLN A 52 -8.76 7.45 13.24
C GLN A 52 -9.03 7.00 11.80
N ALA A 53 -8.39 7.64 10.81
CA ALA A 53 -8.50 7.24 9.42
C ALA A 53 -7.93 5.82 9.18
N ALA A 54 -6.78 5.51 9.78
CA ALA A 54 -6.19 4.17 9.71
C ALA A 54 -7.08 3.11 10.38
N ALA A 55 -7.68 3.42 11.53
CA ALA A 55 -8.62 2.52 12.20
C ALA A 55 -9.85 2.24 11.32
N LYS A 56 -10.44 3.28 10.71
CA LYS A 56 -11.56 3.11 9.77
C LYS A 56 -11.22 2.23 8.58
N LYS A 57 -10.00 2.34 8.04
CA LYS A 57 -9.52 1.46 6.97
C LYS A 57 -9.45 0.00 7.42
N ILE A 58 -8.92 -0.25 8.61
CA ILE A 58 -8.86 -1.61 9.18
C ILE A 58 -10.25 -2.18 9.39
N ASP A 59 -11.19 -1.39 9.93
CA ASP A 59 -12.55 -1.85 10.19
C ASP A 59 -13.29 -2.16 8.88
N ALA A 60 -13.21 -1.26 7.88
CA ALA A 60 -13.80 -1.50 6.56
C ALA A 60 -13.22 -2.75 5.89
N ALA A 61 -11.89 -2.91 5.92
CA ALA A 61 -11.24 -4.10 5.38
C ALA A 61 -11.65 -5.38 6.13
N ARG A 62 -11.85 -5.32 7.46
CA ARG A 62 -12.33 -6.44 8.25
C ARG A 62 -13.74 -6.84 7.83
N GLU A 63 -14.65 -5.89 7.64
CA GLU A 63 -16.03 -6.14 7.19
C GLU A 63 -16.08 -6.85 5.83
N GLU A 64 -15.25 -6.41 4.87
CA GLU A 64 -15.13 -7.07 3.57
C GLU A 64 -14.56 -8.49 3.70
N LEU A 65 -13.50 -8.64 4.51
CA LEU A 65 -12.88 -9.95 4.72
C LEU A 65 -13.80 -10.91 5.46
N GLU A 66 -14.68 -10.45 6.35
CA GLU A 66 -15.62 -11.32 7.08
C GLU A 66 -16.56 -12.12 6.16
N GLN A 67 -16.79 -11.67 4.94
CA GLN A 67 -17.55 -12.39 3.91
C GLN A 67 -16.85 -13.67 3.43
N ILE A 68 -15.53 -13.75 3.58
CA ILE A 68 -14.75 -14.93 3.23
C ILE A 68 -14.88 -15.96 4.36
N PRO A 69 -15.11 -17.26 4.07
CA PRO A 69 -15.24 -18.27 5.10
C PRO A 69 -14.02 -18.38 6.03
N PRO A 70 -14.19 -18.75 7.31
CA PRO A 70 -13.08 -19.12 8.18
C PRO A 70 -12.23 -20.24 7.55
N PRO A 71 -10.91 -20.23 7.78
CA PRO A 71 -10.03 -21.20 7.15
C PRO A 71 -10.17 -22.61 7.76
N ALA A 72 -10.13 -23.62 6.90
CA ALA A 72 -10.12 -25.02 7.30
C ALA A 72 -8.68 -25.56 7.26
N LYS A 73 -8.13 -25.97 8.42
CA LYS A 73 -6.74 -26.45 8.54
C LYS A 73 -6.39 -27.59 7.56
N SER A 74 -7.34 -28.49 7.29
CA SER A 74 -7.17 -29.60 6.35
C SER A 74 -6.86 -29.15 4.91
N HIS A 75 -7.21 -27.92 4.53
CA HIS A 75 -7.03 -27.43 3.16
C HIS A 75 -5.61 -26.93 2.87
N TYR A 76 -4.86 -26.50 3.89
CA TYR A 76 -3.61 -25.77 3.67
C TYR A 76 -2.42 -26.24 4.50
N MET A 77 -2.62 -26.95 5.62
CA MET A 77 -1.50 -27.34 6.50
C MET A 77 -0.51 -28.34 5.88
N ALA A 78 -0.88 -29.03 4.80
CA ALA A 78 0.03 -29.92 4.07
C ALA A 78 0.85 -29.19 3.00
N ILE A 79 0.53 -27.93 2.71
CA ILE A 79 1.14 -27.15 1.62
C ILE A 79 2.29 -26.34 2.19
N HIS A 80 3.51 -26.63 1.74
CA HIS A 80 4.74 -25.97 2.22
C HIS A 80 5.56 -25.34 1.08
N THR A 81 4.99 -25.27 -0.13
CA THR A 81 5.65 -24.75 -1.32
C THR A 81 4.82 -23.68 -1.99
N THR A 82 5.53 -22.64 -2.41
CA THR A 82 4.99 -21.43 -3.02
C THR A 82 4.18 -21.73 -4.29
N GLU A 83 4.56 -22.78 -5.01
CA GLU A 83 3.91 -23.24 -6.24
C GLU A 83 2.55 -23.88 -6.00
N SER A 84 2.37 -24.52 -4.85
CA SER A 84 1.14 -25.24 -4.49
C SER A 84 0.19 -24.39 -3.66
N TRP A 85 0.63 -23.20 -3.22
CA TRP A 85 -0.17 -22.25 -2.48
C TRP A 85 -1.03 -21.38 -3.41
N ASN A 86 -2.36 -21.48 -3.27
CA ASN A 86 -3.32 -20.76 -4.10
C ASN A 86 -4.01 -19.57 -3.41
N ASN A 87 -3.92 -19.46 -2.07
CA ASN A 87 -4.42 -18.28 -1.36
C ASN A 87 -3.49 -17.07 -1.58
N PRO A 88 -3.87 -15.87 -1.11
CA PRO A 88 -2.96 -14.75 -1.08
C PRO A 88 -1.72 -15.09 -0.25
N PHE A 89 -0.57 -14.59 -0.68
CA PHE A 89 0.73 -14.86 -0.07
C PHE A 89 1.49 -13.56 0.07
N LEU A 90 2.15 -13.36 1.21
CA LEU A 90 2.92 -12.16 1.49
C LEU A 90 4.41 -12.48 1.58
N ILE A 91 5.21 -11.70 0.86
CA ILE A 91 6.66 -11.63 1.05
C ILE A 91 6.95 -10.28 1.71
N VAL A 92 7.54 -10.31 2.91
CA VAL A 92 7.78 -9.11 3.70
C VAL A 92 9.25 -8.69 3.56
N GLY A 93 9.48 -7.53 2.96
CA GLY A 93 10.80 -6.94 2.76
C GLY A 93 11.14 -5.87 3.81
N GLY A 94 12.30 -5.23 3.65
CA GLY A 94 12.74 -4.15 4.54
C GLY A 94 11.91 -2.86 4.40
N GLN A 95 11.41 -2.58 3.20
CA GLN A 95 10.70 -1.34 2.87
C GLN A 95 9.23 -1.54 2.44
N ASN A 96 8.93 -2.69 1.86
CA ASN A 96 7.67 -3.00 1.21
C ASN A 96 7.16 -4.38 1.66
N VAL A 97 5.92 -4.66 1.30
CA VAL A 97 5.32 -5.99 1.36
C VAL A 97 4.85 -6.34 -0.03
N THR A 98 5.27 -7.49 -0.55
CA THR A 98 4.77 -7.99 -1.84
C THR A 98 3.58 -8.90 -1.59
N LEU A 99 2.43 -8.53 -2.11
CA LEU A 99 1.22 -9.34 -2.13
C LEU A 99 1.14 -10.13 -3.43
N ARG A 100 1.18 -11.45 -3.32
CA ARG A 100 0.96 -12.36 -4.44
C ARG A 100 -0.44 -12.94 -4.39
N VAL A 101 -1.16 -12.86 -5.51
CA VAL A 101 -2.51 -13.40 -5.68
C VAL A 101 -2.58 -14.25 -6.94
N ILE A 102 -3.41 -15.29 -6.94
CA ILE A 102 -3.70 -16.12 -8.11
C ILE A 102 -5.19 -16.07 -8.39
N SER A 103 -5.62 -15.18 -9.29
CA SER A 103 -7.04 -15.06 -9.60
C SER A 103 -7.50 -16.16 -10.56
N PRO A 104 -8.70 -16.74 -10.38
CA PRO A 104 -9.29 -17.68 -11.33
C PRO A 104 -9.43 -17.05 -12.73
N ASP A 105 -9.42 -17.89 -13.76
CA ASP A 105 -9.63 -17.41 -15.13
C ASP A 105 -11.05 -16.84 -15.23
N GLN A 106 -11.19 -15.57 -15.58
CA GLN A 106 -12.49 -14.97 -15.86
C GLN A 106 -12.91 -15.43 -17.26
N THR A 107 -13.38 -16.66 -17.39
CA THR A 107 -13.99 -17.20 -18.61
C THR A 107 -15.37 -16.56 -18.84
N GLY A 108 -15.38 -15.27 -19.16
CA GLY A 108 -16.60 -14.48 -19.39
C GLY A 108 -16.60 -13.68 -20.68
N SER A 109 -15.56 -13.75 -21.52
CA SER A 109 -15.59 -13.07 -22.82
C SER A 109 -16.30 -13.94 -23.86
N PRO A 110 -17.46 -13.53 -24.39
CA PRO A 110 -18.19 -14.28 -25.42
C PRO A 110 -17.45 -14.33 -26.77
N ALA A 111 -16.30 -13.65 -26.89
CA ALA A 111 -15.56 -13.49 -28.13
C ALA A 111 -14.53 -14.60 -28.41
N LEU A 112 -14.28 -15.54 -27.49
CA LEU A 112 -13.30 -16.61 -27.66
C LEU A 112 -13.87 -17.97 -27.24
N PRO A 113 -13.79 -19.01 -28.08
CA PRO A 113 -14.13 -20.38 -27.69
C PRO A 113 -13.31 -20.77 -26.45
N SER A 114 -14.00 -21.08 -25.35
CA SER A 114 -13.42 -21.51 -24.09
C SER A 114 -12.75 -22.89 -24.27
N ALA A 115 -11.46 -22.92 -24.56
CA ALA A 115 -10.71 -24.19 -24.64
C ALA A 115 -9.31 -24.16 -23.99
N MET A 116 -8.72 -22.98 -23.73
CA MET A 116 -7.44 -22.91 -23.01
C MET A 116 -7.61 -22.27 -21.64
N LEU A 117 -7.72 -23.11 -20.61
CA LEU A 117 -7.51 -22.69 -19.22
C LEU A 117 -6.07 -22.19 -19.08
N LYS A 118 -5.88 -20.94 -18.67
CA LYS A 118 -4.53 -20.44 -18.36
C LYS A 118 -3.98 -21.19 -17.13
N PRO A 119 -2.76 -21.75 -17.19
CA PRO A 119 -2.11 -22.34 -16.02
C PRO A 119 -2.06 -21.33 -14.87
N ALA A 120 -2.19 -21.79 -13.61
CA ALA A 120 -2.21 -20.92 -12.44
C ALA A 120 -1.02 -19.95 -12.35
N LYS A 121 0.18 -20.38 -12.78
CA LYS A 121 1.38 -19.52 -12.86
C LYS A 121 1.20 -18.30 -13.78
N ALA A 122 0.44 -18.43 -14.87
CA ALA A 122 0.18 -17.34 -15.81
C ALA A 122 -0.89 -16.36 -15.31
N ARG A 123 -1.61 -16.72 -14.23
CA ARG A 123 -2.64 -15.89 -13.58
C ARG A 123 -2.15 -15.23 -12.30
N ARG A 124 -0.89 -15.48 -11.93
CA ARG A 124 -0.26 -14.91 -10.76
C ARG A 124 -0.02 -13.41 -10.97
N GLN A 125 -0.41 -12.63 -9.98
CA GLN A 125 -0.13 -11.20 -9.91
C GLN A 125 0.66 -10.93 -8.62
N GLU A 126 1.65 -10.07 -8.72
CA GLU A 126 2.45 -9.60 -7.59
C GLU A 126 2.31 -8.09 -7.51
N LEU A 127 1.93 -7.61 -6.34
CA LEU A 127 1.71 -6.19 -6.06
C LEU A 127 2.64 -5.78 -4.92
N GLU A 128 3.50 -4.81 -5.20
CA GLU A 128 4.34 -4.20 -4.18
C GLU A 128 3.56 -3.12 -3.44
N LEU A 129 3.47 -3.26 -2.12
CA LEU A 129 2.64 -2.42 -1.25
C LEU A 129 3.45 -1.82 -0.11
N ARG A 130 3.00 -0.67 0.37
CA ARG A 130 3.41 -0.19 1.69
C ARG A 130 2.59 -0.93 2.75
N LEU A 131 3.19 -1.17 3.91
CA LEU A 131 2.53 -1.90 4.99
C LEU A 131 1.19 -1.27 5.43
N GLY A 132 1.10 0.06 5.41
CA GLY A 132 -0.13 0.78 5.77
C GLY A 132 -1.28 0.62 4.76
N ASP A 133 -0.99 0.19 3.54
CA ASP A 133 -1.98 -0.01 2.47
C ASP A 133 -2.44 -1.48 2.39
N LEU A 134 -1.85 -2.37 3.20
CA LEU A 134 -2.21 -3.79 3.25
C LEU A 134 -3.70 -4.05 3.57
N PRO A 135 -4.34 -3.34 4.53
CA PRO A 135 -5.77 -3.53 4.79
C PRO A 135 -6.63 -3.31 3.56
N ASP A 136 -6.42 -2.17 2.88
CA ASP A 136 -7.20 -1.79 1.69
C ASP A 136 -6.98 -2.81 0.55
N ALA A 137 -5.73 -3.24 0.34
CA ALA A 137 -5.40 -4.22 -0.69
C ALA A 137 -6.05 -5.59 -0.43
N LEU A 138 -6.06 -6.07 0.82
CA LEU A 138 -6.67 -7.35 1.17
C LEU A 138 -8.20 -7.30 1.14
N GLY A 139 -8.80 -6.21 1.61
CA GLY A 139 -10.25 -6.02 1.57
C GLY A 139 -10.81 -5.92 0.15
N ALA A 140 -9.99 -5.48 -0.81
CA ALA A 140 -10.38 -5.42 -2.23
C ALA A 140 -10.32 -6.78 -2.96
N LEU A 141 -9.77 -7.83 -2.34
CA LEU A 141 -9.65 -9.14 -2.99
C LEU A 141 -11.02 -9.84 -3.01
N PRO A 142 -11.48 -10.31 -4.19
CA PRO A 142 -12.72 -11.07 -4.28
C PRO A 142 -12.59 -12.42 -3.56
N SER A 143 -13.72 -12.94 -3.06
CA SER A 143 -13.77 -14.21 -2.31
C SER A 143 -13.18 -15.42 -3.05
N GLN A 144 -13.20 -15.40 -4.39
CA GLN A 144 -12.62 -16.42 -5.25
C GLN A 144 -11.09 -16.54 -5.15
N ASP A 145 -10.41 -15.50 -4.67
CA ASP A 145 -8.97 -15.50 -4.46
C ASP A 145 -8.60 -16.19 -3.12
N TRP A 146 -9.60 -16.66 -2.35
CA TRP A 146 -9.45 -17.27 -1.03
C TRP A 146 -9.91 -18.74 -0.95
N PRO A 147 -9.42 -19.65 -1.82
CA PRO A 147 -9.86 -21.06 -1.84
C PRO A 147 -9.66 -21.81 -0.52
N TYR A 148 -8.78 -21.36 0.38
CA TYR A 148 -8.53 -21.99 1.68
C TYR A 148 -9.21 -21.28 2.85
N GLY A 149 -10.12 -20.34 2.56
CA GLY A 149 -10.70 -19.43 3.55
C GLY A 149 -9.72 -18.33 3.95
N ARG A 150 -10.04 -17.58 5.01
CA ARG A 150 -9.24 -16.42 5.49
C ARG A 150 -7.91 -16.83 6.13
N VAL A 151 -6.96 -17.30 5.33
CA VAL A 151 -5.60 -17.64 5.75
C VAL A 151 -4.58 -17.05 4.77
N ILE A 152 -3.50 -16.47 5.25
CA ILE A 152 -2.42 -15.97 4.39
C ILE A 152 -1.12 -16.61 4.84
N ALA A 153 -0.36 -17.12 3.86
CA ALA A 153 1.01 -17.53 4.12
C ALA A 153 1.93 -16.30 4.04
N VAL A 154 2.86 -16.20 5.00
CA VAL A 154 3.76 -15.06 5.16
C VAL A 154 5.20 -15.57 5.17
N GLU A 155 6.05 -14.97 4.35
CA GLU A 155 7.48 -15.27 4.28
C GLU A 155 8.31 -13.99 4.44
N GLU A 156 9.44 -14.08 5.14
CA GLU A 156 10.49 -13.06 5.09
C GLU A 156 11.12 -13.03 3.68
N ASP A 157 11.36 -11.85 3.10
CA ASP A 157 12.01 -11.76 1.80
C ASP A 157 13.38 -12.49 1.81
N PRO A 158 13.53 -13.60 1.05
CA PRO A 158 14.78 -14.34 1.02
C PRO A 158 15.90 -13.55 0.32
N ALA A 159 15.57 -12.62 -0.58
CA ALA A 159 16.53 -11.82 -1.33
C ALA A 159 17.10 -10.63 -0.53
N GLU A 160 16.54 -10.31 0.63
CA GLU A 160 16.96 -9.17 1.43
C GLU A 160 18.38 -9.35 2.03
N THR A 161 19.10 -8.23 2.14
CA THR A 161 20.46 -8.18 2.68
C THR A 161 20.51 -8.56 4.16
N ARG A 162 21.66 -9.07 4.62
CA ARG A 162 21.86 -9.41 6.05
C ARG A 162 21.68 -8.19 6.98
N ALA A 163 22.08 -7.00 6.52
CA ALA A 163 21.96 -5.76 7.28
C ALA A 163 20.49 -5.40 7.59
N ASN A 164 19.58 -5.70 6.66
CA ASN A 164 18.17 -5.35 6.78
C ASN A 164 17.32 -6.43 7.48
N ARG A 165 17.90 -7.59 7.85
CA ARG A 165 17.14 -8.71 8.45
C ARG A 165 16.40 -8.35 9.73
N LEU A 166 16.98 -7.48 10.58
CA LEU A 166 16.30 -7.01 11.78
C LEU A 166 15.07 -6.16 11.44
N GLN A 167 15.16 -5.32 10.40
CA GLN A 167 14.03 -4.53 9.94
C GLN A 167 12.93 -5.43 9.34
N VAL A 168 13.31 -6.42 8.53
CA VAL A 168 12.37 -7.40 7.98
C VAL A 168 11.59 -8.11 9.09
N ARG A 169 12.28 -8.61 10.13
CA ARG A 169 11.61 -9.29 11.25
C ARG A 169 10.58 -8.40 11.95
N ARG A 170 10.92 -7.13 12.20
CA ARG A 170 9.96 -6.15 12.76
C ARG A 170 8.79 -5.91 11.82
N ASN A 171 9.05 -5.83 10.52
CA ASN A 171 7.99 -5.68 9.53
C ASN A 171 7.10 -6.93 9.50
N VAL A 172 7.64 -8.14 9.64
CA VAL A 172 6.86 -9.39 9.74
C VAL A 172 5.97 -9.35 10.97
N GLU A 173 6.51 -9.05 12.15
CA GLU A 173 5.73 -8.92 13.38
C GLU A 173 4.59 -7.89 13.23
N THR A 174 4.89 -6.74 12.61
CA THR A 174 3.87 -5.71 12.35
C THR A 174 2.83 -6.20 11.35
N THR A 175 3.25 -6.89 10.29
CA THR A 175 2.36 -7.49 9.29
C THR A 175 1.43 -8.52 9.93
N MET A 176 1.96 -9.39 10.78
CA MET A 176 1.16 -10.37 11.53
C MET A 176 0.14 -9.68 12.43
N GLY A 177 0.53 -8.60 13.11
CA GLY A 177 -0.40 -7.78 13.90
C GLY A 177 -1.55 -7.21 13.07
N VAL A 178 -1.24 -6.66 11.89
CA VAL A 178 -2.27 -6.16 10.96
C VAL A 178 -3.19 -7.28 10.50
N LEU A 179 -2.65 -8.43 10.08
CA LEU A 179 -3.45 -9.58 9.64
C LEU A 179 -4.37 -10.12 10.75
N ASN A 180 -3.86 -10.22 11.97
CA ASN A 180 -4.66 -10.62 13.13
C ASN A 180 -5.80 -9.62 13.41
N ASN A 181 -5.51 -8.32 13.31
CA ASN A 181 -6.54 -7.29 13.43
C ASN A 181 -7.59 -7.38 12.31
N LEU A 182 -7.24 -7.89 11.13
CA LEU A 182 -8.17 -8.13 10.04
C LEU A 182 -8.95 -9.46 10.16
N GLY A 183 -8.67 -10.26 11.19
CA GLY A 183 -9.30 -11.58 11.36
C GLY A 183 -8.80 -12.64 10.37
N VAL A 184 -7.60 -12.42 9.81
CA VAL A 184 -6.93 -13.33 8.88
C VAL A 184 -5.96 -14.23 9.65
N VAL A 185 -6.05 -15.53 9.43
CA VAL A 185 -5.12 -16.49 10.03
C VAL A 185 -3.77 -16.42 9.32
N VAL A 186 -2.69 -16.32 10.09
CA VAL A 186 -1.33 -16.32 9.56
C VAL A 186 -0.78 -17.74 9.50
N TYR A 187 -0.17 -18.09 8.37
CA TYR A 187 0.65 -19.29 8.22
C TYR A 187 2.10 -18.91 7.89
N GLU A 188 2.97 -18.94 8.89
CA GLU A 188 4.35 -18.45 8.76
C GLU A 188 5.26 -19.47 8.08
N TRP A 189 6.00 -19.01 7.06
CA TRP A 189 6.99 -19.77 6.31
C TRP A 189 8.40 -19.15 6.43
N PRO A 190 9.47 -19.98 6.50
CA PRO A 190 9.42 -21.41 6.78
C PRO A 190 8.84 -21.67 8.18
N THR A 191 8.08 -22.75 8.37
CA THR A 191 7.53 -23.07 9.69
C THR A 191 8.67 -23.21 10.69
N THR A 192 8.67 -22.37 11.73
CA THR A 192 9.67 -22.36 12.80
C THR A 192 9.85 -23.77 13.36
N GLY A 193 10.95 -24.41 12.97
CA GLY A 193 11.18 -25.85 13.17
C GLY A 193 12.24 -26.44 12.24
N THR A 194 12.54 -25.79 11.11
CA THR A 194 13.75 -26.06 10.33
C THR A 194 14.75 -24.93 10.55
N ALA A 195 15.75 -25.19 11.40
CA ALA A 195 16.95 -24.37 11.44
C ALA A 195 17.55 -24.33 10.03
N ARG A 196 17.74 -23.13 9.48
CA ARG A 196 18.64 -22.91 8.34
C ARG A 196 20.08 -22.90 8.84
#